data_AF-A0A3L7T7Y1-F1
#
_entry.id   AF-A0A3L7T7Y1-F1
#
_cell.length_a   1.000
_cell.length_b   1.000
_cell.length_c   1.000
_cell.angle_alpha   90.00
_cell.angle_beta   90.00
_cell.angle_gamma   90.00
#
_symmetry.space_group_name_H-M   'P 1'
#
loop_
_entity.id
_entity.type
_entity.pdbx_description
1 polymer ?
#
loop_
_entity_poly.entity_id
_entity_poly.type
_entity_poly.pdbx_seq_one_letter_code
_entity_poly.pdbx_strand_id
1 'polypeptide(L)'
;MFSPKFVVWAFLREAKVHNRTLVLTGSFLAMVFSFAVVFYSWSFPEIGVRAVFSLDIQYFQKENLLNSDQELPLTGDKITALDGNTIYSWPQFLRTVQQLPIRNSADGVPNTVRLGFYRPSDQTNHESLLLYGQTSLENMIPSFLWLVLKMAMVFAGGLILWWKPTEDSARQFFILGLVSLVAYMGGYHWWRIATQPMLIFCFQAGAIFLPAVSLHFFM
;
A
#
# COMPACT_ATOMS: atom_id res chain seq x y z
N MET A 1 17.07 -51.36 -14.13
CA MET A 1 15.86 -51.18 -14.97
C MET A 1 14.78 -50.55 -14.10
N PHE A 2 14.63 -49.22 -14.13
CA PHE A 2 13.67 -48.51 -13.29
C PHE A 2 12.26 -48.73 -13.83
N SER A 3 11.36 -49.24 -12.98
CA SER A 3 9.95 -49.42 -13.34
C SER A 3 9.31 -48.06 -13.65
N PRO A 4 8.58 -47.91 -14.77
CA PRO A 4 7.91 -46.64 -15.12
C PRO A 4 6.94 -46.15 -14.03
N LYS A 5 6.42 -47.06 -13.20
CA LYS A 5 5.57 -46.72 -12.05
C LYS A 5 6.31 -45.92 -10.97
N PHE A 6 7.61 -46.17 -10.80
CA PHE A 6 8.44 -45.48 -9.80
C PHE A 6 8.71 -44.02 -10.19
N VAL A 7 8.97 -43.77 -11.48
CA VAL A 7 9.22 -42.41 -12.02
C VAL A 7 7.96 -41.55 -11.92
N VAL A 8 6.80 -42.10 -12.30
CA VAL A 8 5.51 -41.39 -12.17
C VAL A 8 5.19 -41.08 -10.70
N TRP A 9 5.44 -42.02 -9.78
CA TRP A 9 5.24 -41.78 -8.34
C TRP A 9 6.18 -40.72 -7.76
N ALA A 10 7.46 -40.71 -8.18
CA ALA A 10 8.42 -39.69 -7.75
C ALA A 10 8.01 -38.31 -8.26
N PHE A 11 7.65 -38.19 -9.55
CA PHE A 11 7.20 -36.94 -10.16
C PHE A 11 5.91 -36.39 -9.50
N LEU A 12 4.92 -37.25 -9.25
CA LEU A 12 3.69 -36.85 -8.56
C LEU A 12 3.94 -36.44 -7.10
N ARG A 13 4.90 -37.09 -6.43
CA ARG A 13 5.30 -36.75 -5.06
C ARG A 13 6.01 -35.38 -5.03
N GLU A 14 6.92 -35.13 -5.96
CA GLU A 14 7.62 -33.86 -6.11
C GLU A 14 6.66 -32.71 -6.42
N ALA A 15 5.75 -32.89 -7.40
CA ALA A 15 4.73 -31.90 -7.73
C ALA A 15 3.82 -31.60 -6.53
N LYS A 16 3.43 -32.63 -5.77
CA LYS A 16 2.61 -32.48 -4.56
C LYS A 16 3.32 -31.75 -3.43
N VAL A 17 4.59 -32.04 -3.19
CA VAL A 17 5.40 -31.35 -2.18
C VAL A 17 5.65 -29.90 -2.59
N HIS A 18 5.96 -29.66 -3.87
CA HIS A 18 6.17 -28.32 -4.41
C HIS A 18 4.93 -27.44 -4.24
N ASN A 19 3.75 -27.92 -4.67
CA ASN A 19 2.53 -27.11 -4.60
C ASN A 19 2.07 -26.87 -3.15
N ARG A 20 2.29 -27.81 -2.23
CA ARG A 20 2.02 -27.56 -0.79
C ARG A 20 2.98 -26.54 -0.20
N THR A 21 4.25 -26.59 -0.59
CA THR A 21 5.26 -25.61 -0.17
C THR A 21 4.93 -24.22 -0.72
N LEU A 22 4.48 -24.15 -1.98
CA LEU A 22 3.99 -22.93 -2.61
C LEU A 22 2.78 -22.35 -1.84
N VAL A 23 1.80 -23.19 -1.47
CA VAL A 23 0.64 -22.75 -0.67
C VAL A 23 1.08 -22.14 0.65
N LEU A 24 1.89 -22.86 1.42
CA LEU A 24 2.32 -22.40 2.75
C LEU A 24 3.19 -21.14 2.66
N THR A 25 4.22 -21.17 1.84
CA THR A 25 5.21 -20.09 1.74
C THR A 25 4.60 -18.86 1.07
N GLY A 26 3.86 -19.06 -0.02
CA GLY A 26 3.22 -17.98 -0.77
C GLY A 26 2.17 -17.26 0.06
N SER A 27 1.28 -18.00 0.74
CA SER A 27 0.29 -17.39 1.63
C SER A 27 0.94 -16.68 2.81
N PHE A 28 1.96 -17.27 3.44
CA PHE A 28 2.67 -16.62 4.54
C PHE A 28 3.32 -15.31 4.11
N LEU A 29 4.08 -15.30 3.01
CA LEU A 29 4.75 -14.09 2.51
C LEU A 29 3.74 -13.01 2.10
N ALA A 30 2.67 -13.38 1.40
CA ALA A 30 1.64 -12.42 1.01
C ALA A 30 0.91 -11.83 2.22
N MET A 31 0.71 -12.63 3.27
CA MET A 31 0.09 -12.18 4.51
C MET A 31 1.01 -11.24 5.30
N VAL A 32 2.30 -11.60 5.45
CA VAL A 32 3.32 -10.72 6.06
C VAL A 32 3.39 -9.38 5.31
N PHE A 33 3.45 -9.42 3.97
CA PHE A 33 3.44 -8.21 3.15
C PHE A 33 2.18 -7.38 3.39
N SER A 34 1.00 -7.99 3.35
CA SER A 34 -0.28 -7.28 3.48
C SER A 34 -0.42 -6.63 4.85
N PHE A 35 -0.05 -7.34 5.93
CA PHE A 35 -0.03 -6.76 7.27
C PHE A 35 1.00 -5.64 7.41
N ALA A 36 2.19 -5.80 6.84
CA ALA A 36 3.21 -4.76 6.86
C ALA A 36 2.73 -3.49 6.13
N VAL A 37 2.06 -3.63 4.98
CA VAL A 37 1.47 -2.51 4.25
C VAL A 37 0.39 -1.81 5.08
N VAL A 38 -0.57 -2.56 5.63
CA VAL A 38 -1.65 -1.95 6.45
C VAL A 38 -1.08 -1.25 7.67
N PHE A 39 -0.16 -1.90 8.39
CA PHE A 39 0.46 -1.34 9.59
C PHE A 39 1.26 -0.08 9.27
N TYR A 40 2.07 -0.13 8.21
CA TYR A 40 2.86 1.02 7.76
C TYR A 40 1.95 2.18 7.34
N SER A 41 0.91 1.89 6.56
CA SER A 41 -0.07 2.89 6.15
C SER A 41 -0.78 3.51 7.34
N TRP A 42 -1.25 2.70 8.29
CA TRP A 42 -1.93 3.20 9.48
C TRP A 42 -1.02 4.07 10.36
N SER A 43 0.28 3.77 10.40
CA SER A 43 1.28 4.55 11.13
C SER A 43 1.72 5.82 10.40
N PHE A 44 1.38 5.97 9.12
CA PHE A 44 1.74 7.14 8.31
C PHE A 44 0.91 8.37 8.74
N PRO A 45 1.55 9.49 9.14
CA PRO A 45 0.83 10.71 9.51
C PRO A 45 0.04 11.31 8.34
N GLU A 46 -1.17 11.78 8.60
CA GLU A 46 -1.98 12.53 7.62
C GLU A 46 -2.05 14.01 8.00
N ILE A 47 -1.66 14.88 7.06
CA ILE A 47 -1.67 16.35 7.22
C ILE A 47 -2.81 17.03 6.43
N GLY A 48 -3.72 16.25 5.83
CA GLY A 48 -4.85 16.78 5.04
C GLY A 48 -4.51 17.28 3.64
N VAL A 49 -3.26 17.16 3.19
CA VAL A 49 -2.80 17.59 1.86
C VAL A 49 -2.30 16.37 1.09
N ARG A 50 -2.71 16.23 -0.17
CA ARG A 50 -2.21 15.18 -1.06
C ARG A 50 -1.62 15.78 -2.33
N ALA A 51 -0.39 15.36 -2.61
CA ALA A 51 0.33 15.60 -3.85
C ALA A 51 0.78 14.24 -4.42
N VAL A 52 0.87 14.13 -5.74
CA VAL A 52 1.10 12.86 -6.45
C VAL A 52 2.18 13.08 -7.52
N PHE A 53 3.37 12.54 -7.31
CA PHE A 53 4.55 12.66 -8.19
C PHE A 53 5.07 14.07 -8.47
N SER A 54 4.37 15.12 -8.03
CA SER A 54 4.80 16.51 -8.05
C SER A 54 4.56 17.17 -6.68
N LEU A 55 4.89 18.46 -6.58
CA LEU A 55 4.59 19.29 -5.41
C LEU A 55 3.27 20.05 -5.58
N ASP A 56 2.53 19.82 -6.66
CA ASP A 56 1.22 20.43 -6.86
C ASP A 56 0.20 19.75 -5.95
N ILE A 57 -0.52 20.56 -5.18
CA ILE A 57 -1.61 20.10 -4.32
C ILE A 57 -2.73 19.62 -5.24
N GLN A 58 -3.06 18.33 -5.14
CA GLN A 58 -4.15 17.71 -5.89
C GLN A 58 -5.44 17.71 -5.07
N TYR A 59 -5.31 17.54 -3.76
CA TYR A 59 -6.43 17.47 -2.84
C TYR A 59 -6.05 18.09 -1.50
N PHE A 60 -7.00 18.83 -0.93
CA PHE A 60 -6.88 19.46 0.36
C PHE A 60 -8.14 19.21 1.19
N GLN A 61 -7.95 18.82 2.45
CA GLN A 61 -8.99 18.55 3.43
C GLN A 61 -9.13 19.75 4.38
N LYS A 62 -10.27 20.44 4.28
CA LYS A 62 -10.50 21.71 5.00
C LYS A 62 -10.56 21.52 6.52
N GLU A 63 -11.01 20.36 6.98
CA GLU A 63 -11.13 20.02 8.41
C GLU A 63 -9.77 19.98 9.12
N ASN A 64 -8.67 19.91 8.37
CA ASN A 64 -7.33 19.93 8.91
C ASN A 64 -6.81 21.35 9.15
N LEU A 65 -7.57 22.43 8.92
CA LEU A 65 -7.13 23.77 9.33
C LEU A 65 -7.35 24.00 10.81
N LEU A 66 -6.35 24.56 11.47
CA LEU A 66 -6.45 24.96 12.87
C LEU A 66 -7.39 26.17 13.04
N ASN A 67 -7.25 27.18 12.16
CA ASN A 67 -7.99 28.44 12.24
C ASN A 67 -8.71 28.70 10.90
N SER A 68 -9.98 29.13 10.96
CA SER A 68 -10.79 29.45 9.79
C SER A 68 -10.28 30.66 8.98
N ASP A 69 -9.48 31.50 9.61
CA ASP A 69 -9.05 32.80 9.06
C ASP A 69 -7.72 32.69 8.31
N GLN A 70 -7.12 31.50 8.27
CA GLN A 70 -5.90 31.24 7.50
C GLN A 70 -6.21 31.06 6.02
N GLU A 71 -5.23 31.37 5.18
CA GLU A 71 -5.33 31.11 3.76
C GLU A 71 -5.37 29.60 3.50
N LEU A 72 -6.48 29.18 2.91
CA LEU A 72 -6.73 27.80 2.53
C LEU A 72 -5.80 27.40 1.37
N PRO A 73 -5.03 26.31 1.49
CA PRO A 73 -4.39 25.70 0.33
C PRO A 73 -5.46 25.28 -0.70
N LEU A 74 -5.18 25.55 -1.97
CA LEU A 74 -6.06 25.21 -3.09
C LEU A 74 -5.42 24.16 -3.99
N THR A 75 -6.26 23.43 -4.73
CA THR A 75 -5.78 22.55 -5.80
C THR A 75 -5.01 23.38 -6.83
N GLY A 76 -3.79 22.95 -7.15
CA GLY A 76 -2.86 23.66 -8.04
C GLY A 76 -1.85 24.57 -7.34
N ASP A 77 -2.01 24.83 -6.04
CA ASP A 77 -0.95 25.47 -5.24
C ASP A 77 0.26 24.52 -5.14
N LYS A 78 1.47 25.07 -5.08
CA LYS A 78 2.71 24.30 -5.03
C LYS A 78 3.29 24.27 -3.63
N ILE A 79 3.54 23.09 -3.08
CA ILE A 79 4.21 22.93 -1.79
C ILE A 79 5.65 23.45 -1.90
N THR A 80 6.02 24.37 -1.03
CA THR A 80 7.37 24.97 -1.00
C THR A 80 8.12 24.67 0.29
N ALA A 81 7.41 24.54 1.42
CA ALA A 81 8.02 24.26 2.71
C ALA A 81 7.10 23.45 3.64
N LEU A 82 7.69 22.67 4.55
CA LEU A 82 6.99 21.98 5.63
C LEU A 82 7.79 22.11 6.93
N ASP A 83 7.18 22.68 7.96
CA ASP A 83 7.79 22.94 9.27
C ASP A 83 9.15 23.66 9.20
N GLY A 84 9.23 24.69 8.34
CA GLY A 84 10.46 25.44 8.10
C GLY A 84 11.49 24.76 7.17
N ASN A 85 11.27 23.50 6.79
CA ASN A 85 12.12 22.79 5.82
C ASN A 85 11.66 23.05 4.40
N THR A 86 12.54 23.56 3.54
CA THR A 86 12.25 23.73 2.10
C THR A 86 12.11 22.37 1.42
N ILE A 87 11.05 22.21 0.64
CA ILE A 87 10.70 20.98 -0.05
C ILE A 87 10.95 21.15 -1.55
N TYR A 88 11.84 20.33 -2.10
CA TYR A 88 12.22 20.38 -3.52
C TYR A 88 11.65 19.24 -4.35
N SER A 89 11.18 18.16 -3.68
CA SER A 89 10.67 16.98 -4.39
C SER A 89 9.58 16.27 -3.60
N TRP A 90 8.71 15.56 -4.32
CA TRP A 90 7.64 14.77 -3.73
C TRP A 90 8.13 13.66 -2.76
N PRO A 91 9.20 12.91 -3.05
CA PRO A 91 9.74 11.95 -2.08
C PRO A 91 10.26 12.62 -0.80
N GLN A 92 10.89 13.81 -0.92
CA GLN A 92 11.34 14.57 0.24
C GLN A 92 10.16 15.03 1.09
N PHE A 93 9.09 15.52 0.46
CA PHE A 93 7.84 15.86 1.13
C PHE A 93 7.30 14.69 1.95
N LEU A 94 7.13 13.52 1.33
CA LEU A 94 6.60 12.33 2.03
C LEU A 94 7.47 11.90 3.22
N ARG A 95 8.80 11.95 3.07
CA ARG A 95 9.73 11.63 4.18
C ARG A 95 9.62 12.64 5.32
N THR A 96 9.46 13.92 4.99
CA THR A 96 9.32 14.98 6.00
C THR A 96 8.00 14.80 6.78
N VAL A 97 6.90 14.47 6.08
CA VAL A 97 5.62 14.11 6.71
C VAL A 97 5.76 12.87 7.59
N GLN A 98 6.47 11.83 7.12
CA GLN A 98 6.70 10.60 7.88
C GLN A 98 7.47 10.83 9.19
N GLN A 99 8.35 11.83 9.23
CA GLN A 99 9.17 12.15 10.39
C GLN A 99 8.44 13.01 11.43
N LEU A 100 7.20 13.44 11.15
CA LEU A 100 6.45 14.27 12.09
C LEU A 100 6.20 13.50 13.40
N PRO A 101 6.51 14.12 14.56
CA PRO A 101 6.33 13.46 15.85
C PRO A 101 4.84 13.28 16.11
N ILE A 102 4.37 12.03 16.27
CA ILE A 102 3.02 11.77 16.74
C ILE A 102 3.01 12.01 18.25
N ARG A 103 2.57 13.19 18.70
CA ARG A 103 2.34 13.42 20.13
C ARG A 103 0.94 12.88 20.46
N ASN A 104 0.86 12.07 21.50
CA ASN A 104 -0.44 11.67 22.04
C ASN A 104 -1.08 12.94 22.62
N SER A 105 -2.29 13.29 22.17
CA SER A 105 -3.05 14.48 22.59
C SER A 105 -3.42 14.53 24.07
N ALA A 106 -2.77 13.74 24.94
CA ALA A 106 -2.97 13.74 26.40
C ALA A 106 -2.74 15.13 27.02
N ASP A 107 -1.94 15.97 26.37
CA ASP A 107 -1.63 17.34 26.83
C ASP A 107 -2.68 18.37 26.37
N GLY A 108 -3.72 17.97 25.61
CA GLY A 108 -4.74 18.87 25.07
C GLY A 108 -4.24 19.82 23.96
N VAL A 109 -2.95 19.77 23.61
CA VAL A 109 -2.36 20.56 22.53
C VAL A 109 -2.50 19.79 21.20
N PRO A 110 -3.13 20.37 20.17
CA PRO A 110 -3.25 19.71 18.88
C PRO A 110 -1.90 19.60 18.16
N ASN A 111 -1.68 18.47 17.51
CA ASN A 111 -0.55 18.27 16.61
C ASN A 111 -0.71 19.18 15.38
N THR A 112 0.18 20.16 15.24
CA THR A 112 0.13 21.15 14.16
C THR A 112 1.44 21.17 13.38
N VAL A 113 1.33 21.38 12.07
CA VAL A 113 2.46 21.51 11.16
C VAL A 113 2.26 22.73 10.27
N ARG A 114 3.33 23.49 10.03
CA ARG A 114 3.31 24.64 9.14
C ARG A 114 3.54 24.21 7.70
N LEU A 115 2.58 24.49 6.81
CA LEU A 115 2.72 24.27 5.37
C LEU A 115 2.94 25.60 4.67
N GLY A 116 4.06 25.73 3.97
CA GLY A 116 4.31 26.80 3.00
C GLY A 116 3.94 26.34 1.60
N PHE A 117 3.22 27.19 0.86
CA PHE A 117 2.84 26.92 -0.52
C PHE A 117 2.87 28.19 -1.37
N TYR A 118 3.20 28.02 -2.65
CA TYR A 118 3.16 29.06 -3.66
C TYR A 118 1.86 28.98 -4.44
N ARG A 119 1.16 30.11 -4.56
CA ARG A 119 -0.07 30.20 -5.34
C ARG A 119 0.19 30.85 -6.70
N PRO A 120 -0.02 30.12 -7.82
CA PRO A 120 0.23 30.67 -9.14
C PRO A 120 -0.73 31.81 -9.53
N SER A 121 -1.94 31.87 -8.95
CA SER A 121 -2.96 32.84 -9.34
C SER A 121 -2.66 34.27 -8.89
N ASP A 122 -2.06 34.46 -7.71
CA ASP A 122 -1.65 35.75 -7.16
C ASP A 122 -0.12 35.93 -7.14
N GLN A 123 0.63 34.87 -7.48
CA GLN A 123 2.09 34.82 -7.53
C GLN A 123 2.75 35.06 -6.17
N THR A 124 2.08 34.74 -5.07
CA THR A 124 2.61 34.93 -3.72
C THR A 124 2.82 33.60 -2.99
N ASN A 125 3.70 33.64 -1.99
CA ASN A 125 3.88 32.53 -1.04
C ASN A 125 2.96 32.75 0.15
N HIS A 126 2.30 31.68 0.56
CA HIS A 126 1.34 31.64 1.64
C HIS A 126 1.74 30.58 2.65
N GLU A 127 1.27 30.72 3.89
CA GLU A 127 1.50 29.75 4.94
C GLU A 127 0.19 29.42 5.66
N SER A 128 0.00 28.12 5.97
CA SER A 128 -1.13 27.63 6.75
C SER A 128 -0.66 26.70 7.86
N LEU A 129 -1.38 26.69 8.99
CA LEU A 129 -1.15 25.73 10.08
C LEU A 129 -2.17 24.60 9.94
N LEU A 130 -1.64 23.40 9.70
CA LEU A 130 -2.45 22.20 9.49
C LEU A 130 -2.38 21.30 10.72
N LEU A 131 -3.54 20.80 11.11
CA LEU A 131 -3.70 19.69 12.02
C LEU A 131 -3.23 18.42 11.33
N TYR A 132 -2.40 17.66 12.03
CA TYR A 132 -1.99 16.33 11.59
C TYR A 132 -2.26 15.30 12.66
N GLY A 133 -2.48 14.07 12.21
CA GLY A 133 -2.78 12.97 13.11
C GLY A 133 -2.46 11.63 12.49
N GLN A 134 -2.64 10.60 13.30
CA GLN A 134 -2.64 9.25 12.78
C GLN A 134 -3.87 9.05 11.89
N THR A 135 -3.72 8.24 10.85
CA THR A 135 -4.83 7.88 9.97
C THR A 135 -5.95 7.24 10.77
N SER A 136 -7.18 7.78 10.65
CA SER A 136 -8.36 7.19 11.28
C SER A 136 -8.60 5.76 10.78
N LEU A 137 -9.03 4.87 11.66
CA LEU A 137 -9.43 3.51 11.30
C LEU A 137 -10.60 3.49 10.31
N GLU A 138 -11.45 4.52 10.33
CA GLU A 138 -12.57 4.67 9.38
C GLU A 138 -12.05 4.77 7.94
N ASN A 139 -10.96 5.53 7.73
CA ASN A 139 -10.31 5.66 6.43
C ASN A 139 -9.65 4.34 5.96
N MET A 140 -9.45 3.37 6.86
CA MET A 140 -8.90 2.05 6.56
C MET A 140 -9.97 0.99 6.27
N ILE A 141 -11.27 1.27 6.53
CA ILE A 141 -12.37 0.31 6.32
C ILE A 141 -12.35 -0.30 4.90
N PRO A 142 -12.24 0.49 3.80
CA PRO A 142 -12.22 -0.10 2.47
C PRO A 142 -11.03 -1.04 2.26
N SER A 143 -9.86 -0.70 2.83
CA SER A 143 -8.68 -1.55 2.77
C SER A 143 -8.88 -2.87 3.52
N PHE A 144 -9.51 -2.85 4.70
CA PHE A 144 -9.79 -4.06 5.46
C PHE A 144 -10.80 -4.95 4.74
N LEU A 145 -11.86 -4.36 4.18
CA LEU A 145 -12.88 -5.10 3.42
C LEU A 145 -12.24 -5.82 2.23
N TRP A 146 -11.38 -5.14 1.46
CA TRP A 146 -10.68 -5.77 0.34
C TRP A 146 -9.63 -6.77 0.75
N LEU A 147 -8.92 -6.53 1.86
CA LEU A 147 -8.00 -7.52 2.40
C LEU A 147 -8.73 -8.82 2.74
N VAL A 148 -9.90 -8.75 3.41
CA VAL A 148 -10.71 -9.93 3.73
C VAL A 148 -11.16 -10.65 2.47
N LEU A 149 -11.67 -9.93 1.46
CA LEU A 149 -12.09 -10.53 0.20
C LEU A 149 -10.93 -11.23 -0.53
N LYS A 150 -9.76 -10.59 -0.60
CA LYS A 150 -8.56 -11.15 -1.22
C LYS A 150 -8.02 -12.35 -0.45
N MET A 151 -8.02 -12.28 0.88
CA MET A 151 -7.64 -13.41 1.75
C MET A 151 -8.57 -14.60 1.56
N ALA A 152 -9.88 -14.39 1.44
CA ALA A 152 -10.84 -15.46 1.15
C ALA A 152 -10.55 -16.13 -0.20
N MET A 153 -10.20 -15.36 -1.23
CA MET A 153 -9.84 -15.88 -2.54
C MET A 153 -8.55 -16.70 -2.51
N VAL A 154 -7.50 -16.20 -1.84
CA VAL A 154 -6.23 -16.92 -1.64
C VAL A 154 -6.46 -18.20 -0.83
N PHE A 155 -7.29 -18.12 0.22
CA PHE A 155 -7.63 -19.27 1.06
C PHE A 155 -8.36 -20.36 0.27
N ALA A 156 -9.40 -19.99 -0.48
CA ALA A 156 -10.13 -20.92 -1.33
C ALA A 156 -9.20 -21.58 -2.36
N GLY A 157 -8.36 -20.80 -3.05
CA GLY A 157 -7.41 -21.34 -4.01
C GLY A 157 -6.35 -22.25 -3.37
N GLY A 158 -5.86 -21.88 -2.20
CA GLY A 158 -4.91 -22.68 -1.43
C GLY A 158 -5.52 -24.01 -0.97
N LEU A 159 -6.78 -23.99 -0.53
CA LEU A 159 -7.52 -25.19 -0.11
C LEU A 159 -7.79 -26.13 -1.28
N ILE A 160 -8.21 -25.60 -2.43
CA ILE A 160 -8.39 -26.39 -3.66
C ILE A 160 -7.07 -27.03 -4.07
N LEU A 161 -5.99 -26.25 -4.14
CA LEU A 161 -4.66 -26.76 -4.51
C LEU A 161 -4.11 -27.75 -3.47
N TRP A 162 -4.46 -27.61 -2.20
CA TRP A 162 -4.06 -28.54 -1.14
C TRP A 162 -4.71 -29.91 -1.29
N TRP A 163 -6.00 -29.95 -1.64
CA TRP A 163 -6.76 -31.18 -1.90
C TRP A 163 -6.45 -31.78 -3.26
N LYS A 164 -6.25 -30.94 -4.27
CA LYS A 164 -5.98 -31.34 -5.65
C LYS A 164 -4.64 -30.79 -6.15
N PRO A 165 -3.51 -31.27 -5.61
CA PRO A 165 -2.19 -30.70 -5.83
C PRO A 165 -1.62 -30.92 -7.24
N THR A 166 -2.31 -31.67 -8.10
CA THR A 166 -1.87 -31.96 -9.47
C THR A 166 -2.70 -31.25 -10.52
N GLU A 167 -3.76 -30.50 -10.13
CA GLU A 167 -4.57 -29.75 -11.08
C GLU A 167 -3.95 -28.39 -11.39
N ASP A 168 -3.65 -28.15 -12.67
CA ASP A 168 -3.01 -26.91 -13.12
C ASP A 168 -3.90 -25.67 -12.91
N SER A 169 -5.20 -25.79 -13.14
CA SER A 169 -6.16 -24.69 -12.91
C SER A 169 -6.21 -24.26 -11.44
N ALA A 170 -6.08 -25.21 -10.50
CA ALA A 170 -6.01 -24.90 -9.07
C ALA A 170 -4.73 -24.11 -8.73
N ARG A 171 -3.60 -24.47 -9.36
CA ARG A 171 -2.32 -23.77 -9.20
C ARG A 171 -2.40 -22.34 -9.74
N GLN A 172 -2.93 -22.17 -10.95
CA GLN A 172 -3.08 -20.86 -11.58
C GLN A 172 -4.02 -19.94 -10.79
N PHE A 173 -5.17 -20.47 -10.33
CA PHE A 173 -6.11 -19.70 -9.50
C PHE A 173 -5.47 -19.23 -8.19
N PHE A 174 -4.70 -20.11 -7.53
CA PHE A 174 -3.98 -19.75 -6.31
C PHE A 174 -2.91 -18.66 -6.55
N ILE A 175 -2.10 -18.79 -7.62
CA ILE A 175 -1.08 -17.80 -7.98
C ILE A 175 -1.73 -16.46 -8.32
N LEU A 176 -2.83 -16.45 -9.08
CA LEU A 176 -3.62 -15.24 -9.37
C LEU A 176 -4.12 -14.59 -8.08
N GLY A 177 -4.62 -15.41 -7.14
CA GLY A 177 -4.95 -14.99 -5.78
C GLY A 177 -3.84 -14.21 -5.11
N LEU A 178 -2.68 -14.86 -4.96
CA LEU A 178 -1.51 -14.28 -4.29
C LEU A 178 -1.03 -12.98 -4.94
N VAL A 179 -0.84 -12.99 -6.26
CA VAL A 179 -0.34 -11.84 -7.00
C VAL A 179 -1.34 -10.69 -6.92
N SER A 180 -2.64 -10.97 -7.04
CA SER A 180 -3.67 -9.94 -6.92
C SER A 180 -3.80 -9.35 -5.52
N LEU A 181 -3.53 -10.14 -4.47
CA LEU A 181 -3.49 -9.65 -3.09
C LEU A 181 -2.32 -8.67 -2.91
N VAL A 182 -1.11 -9.06 -3.33
CA VAL A 182 0.09 -8.21 -3.23
C VAL A 182 -0.06 -6.93 -4.05
N ALA A 183 -0.49 -7.06 -5.31
CA ALA A 183 -0.70 -5.92 -6.20
C ALA A 183 -1.77 -4.96 -5.66
N TYR A 184 -2.88 -5.49 -5.16
CA TYR A 184 -3.95 -4.64 -4.63
C TYR A 184 -3.53 -3.94 -3.34
N MET A 185 -2.99 -4.67 -2.36
CA MET A 185 -2.60 -4.07 -1.07
C MET A 185 -1.53 -2.99 -1.26
N GLY A 186 -0.51 -3.28 -2.07
CA GLY A 186 0.51 -2.28 -2.41
C GLY A 186 -0.07 -1.11 -3.22
N GLY A 187 -0.94 -1.40 -4.19
CA GLY A 187 -1.53 -0.39 -5.07
C GLY A 187 -2.52 0.54 -4.38
N TYR A 188 -3.26 0.06 -3.38
CA TYR A 188 -4.18 0.90 -2.62
C TYR A 188 -3.44 1.91 -1.72
N HIS A 189 -2.27 1.50 -1.21
CA HIS A 189 -1.46 2.25 -0.25
C HIS A 189 -0.20 2.87 -0.84
N TRP A 190 -0.05 2.84 -2.17
CA TRP A 190 1.21 3.05 -2.88
C TRP A 190 1.91 4.36 -2.51
N TRP A 191 1.16 5.46 -2.34
CA TRP A 191 1.71 6.77 -2.02
C TRP A 191 2.29 6.86 -0.61
N ARG A 192 1.78 6.05 0.32
CA ARG A 192 2.30 5.93 1.69
C ARG A 192 3.56 5.08 1.69
N ILE A 193 3.50 3.91 1.07
CA ILE A 193 4.64 2.96 1.03
C ILE A 193 5.76 3.37 0.08
N ALA A 194 5.59 4.44 -0.71
CA ALA A 194 6.60 4.96 -1.63
C ALA A 194 7.92 5.34 -0.93
N THR A 195 7.88 5.65 0.36
CA THR A 195 9.05 5.95 1.18
C THR A 195 9.75 4.70 1.74
N GLN A 196 9.15 3.51 1.61
CA GLN A 196 9.65 2.25 2.16
C GLN A 196 10.11 1.28 1.06
N PRO A 197 11.43 1.17 0.79
CA PRO A 197 11.98 0.42 -0.35
C PRO A 197 11.50 -1.04 -0.44
N MET A 198 11.45 -1.76 0.67
CA MET A 198 11.08 -3.18 0.64
C MET A 198 9.61 -3.39 0.25
N LEU A 199 8.70 -2.55 0.77
CA LEU A 199 7.28 -2.66 0.44
C LEU A 199 7.01 -2.26 -1.01
N ILE A 200 7.66 -1.21 -1.51
CA ILE A 200 7.48 -0.79 -2.89
C ILE A 200 8.02 -1.83 -3.88
N PHE A 201 9.13 -2.52 -3.59
CA PHE A 201 9.63 -3.58 -4.47
C PHE A 201 8.69 -4.79 -4.51
N CYS A 202 8.17 -5.24 -3.36
CA CYS A 202 7.18 -6.32 -3.33
C CYS A 202 5.90 -5.94 -4.10
N PHE A 203 5.42 -4.70 -3.92
CA PHE A 203 4.29 -4.18 -4.70
C PHE A 203 4.57 -4.19 -6.20
N GLN A 204 5.72 -3.66 -6.64
CA GLN A 204 6.10 -3.63 -8.06
C GLN A 204 6.14 -5.03 -8.67
N ALA A 205 6.72 -6.00 -7.98
CA ALA A 205 6.71 -7.39 -8.44
C ALA A 205 5.27 -7.88 -8.64
N GLY A 206 4.39 -7.69 -7.66
CA GLY A 206 2.97 -8.04 -7.77
C GLY A 206 2.28 -7.34 -8.95
N ALA A 207 2.50 -6.04 -9.11
CA ALA A 207 1.90 -5.24 -10.19
C ALA A 207 2.37 -5.68 -11.59
N ILE A 208 3.65 -6.03 -11.74
CA ILE A 208 4.22 -6.51 -13.01
C ILE A 208 3.71 -7.90 -13.36
N PHE A 209 3.60 -8.81 -12.39
CA PHE A 209 3.15 -10.18 -12.64
C PHE A 209 1.63 -10.27 -12.83
N LEU A 210 0.85 -9.33 -12.30
CA LEU A 210 -0.62 -9.41 -12.32
C LEU A 210 -1.20 -9.58 -13.75
N PRO A 211 -0.81 -8.79 -14.77
CA PRO A 211 -1.31 -8.98 -16.13
C PRO A 211 -0.95 -10.35 -16.71
N ALA A 212 0.31 -10.80 -16.53
CA ALA A 212 0.78 -12.07 -17.07
C ALA A 212 0.08 -13.28 -16.44
N VAL A 213 -0.10 -13.26 -15.12
CA VAL A 213 -0.80 -14.33 -14.39
C VAL A 213 -2.29 -14.33 -14.70
N SER A 214 -2.90 -13.15 -14.87
CA SER A 214 -4.30 -13.05 -15.29
C SER A 214 -4.50 -13.65 -16.68
N LEU A 215 -3.62 -13.31 -17.64
CA LEU A 215 -3.68 -13.86 -18.99
C LEU A 215 -3.54 -15.39 -19.00
N HIS A 216 -2.58 -15.92 -18.26
CA HIS A 216 -2.35 -17.36 -18.17
C HIS A 216 -3.48 -18.13 -17.50
N PHE A 217 -4.28 -17.48 -16.64
CA PHE A 217 -5.45 -18.10 -16.02
C PHE A 217 -6.65 -18.18 -16.97
N PHE A 218 -6.78 -17.24 -17.91
CA PHE A 218 -7.93 -17.17 -18.82
C PHE A 218 -7.72 -17.89 -20.16
N MET A 219 -6.48 -18.25 -20.51
CA MET A 219 -6.14 -19.05 -21.71
C MET A 219 -6.05 -20.54 -21.38
#